data_AF-A0A3N7F2W6-F1
#
_entry.id   AF-A0A3N7F2W6-F1
#
_cell.length_a   1.000
_cell.length_b   1.000
_cell.length_c   1.000
_cell.angle_alpha   90.00
_cell.angle_beta   90.00
_cell.angle_gamma   90.00
#
_symmetry.space_group_name_H-M   'P 1'
#
loop_
_entity.id
_entity.type
_entity.pdbx_description
1 polymer ?
#
loop_
_entity_poly.entity_id
_entity_poly.type
_entity_poly.pdbx_seq_one_letter_code
_entity_poly.pdbx_strand_id
1 'polypeptide(L)' 'MVIPPPVRLPRVTQFLKPYVLKMHFANNYVSAQVFHSPSATVASSASSQEKGLRSTMENARDVQLLPRLARY' A
#
# COMPACT_ATOMS: atom_id res chain seq x y z
N MET A 1 -39.74 -15.12 -22.87
CA MET A 1 -39.16 -13.77 -22.73
C MET A 1 -37.90 -13.90 -21.88
N VAL A 2 -36.73 -13.53 -22.41
CA VAL A 2 -35.44 -13.59 -21.68
C VAL A 2 -35.20 -12.22 -21.08
N ILE A 3 -35.13 -12.15 -19.75
CA ILE A 3 -34.82 -10.89 -19.05
C ILE A 3 -33.31 -10.71 -19.11
N PRO A 4 -32.79 -9.64 -19.76
CA PRO A 4 -31.36 -9.39 -19.78
C PRO A 4 -30.87 -9.13 -18.35
N PRO A 5 -29.66 -9.61 -18.00
CA PRO A 5 -29.12 -9.41 -16.67
C PRO A 5 -29.00 -7.90 -16.38
N PRO A 6 -29.29 -7.47 -15.15
CA PRO A 6 -29.26 -6.05 -14.79
C PRO A 6 -27.88 -5.46 -15.08
N VAL A 7 -27.88 -4.36 -15.84
CA VAL A 7 -26.67 -3.60 -16.16
C VAL A 7 -26.09 -3.07 -14.87
N ARG A 8 -24.97 -3.65 -14.42
CA ARG A 8 -24.28 -3.21 -13.21
C ARG A 8 -23.67 -1.84 -13.48
N LEU A 9 -24.16 -0.82 -12.78
CA LEU A 9 -23.58 0.51 -12.84
C LEU A 9 -22.09 0.44 -12.47
N PRO A 10 -21.22 1.22 -13.14
CA PRO A 10 -19.82 1.30 -12.77
C PRO A 10 -19.72 1.72 -11.29
N ARG A 11 -19.04 0.89 -10.49
CA ARG A 11 -18.88 1.16 -9.05
C ARG A 11 -18.18 2.52 -8.88
N VAL A 12 -18.59 3.31 -7.89
CA VAL A 12 -17.93 4.59 -7.55
C VAL A 12 -16.41 4.43 -7.34
N THR A 13 -15.97 3.22 -6.95
CA THR A 13 -14.57 2.81 -6.85
C THR A 13 -13.77 2.90 -8.15
N GLN A 14 -14.42 3.04 -9.31
CA GLN A 14 -13.78 3.21 -10.61
C GLN A 14 -13.30 4.64 -10.86
N PHE A 15 -13.86 5.62 -10.13
CA PHE A 15 -13.54 7.05 -10.29
C PHE A 15 -12.75 7.61 -9.10
N LEU A 16 -12.79 6.95 -7.95
CA LEU A 16 -11.93 7.27 -6.81
C LEU A 16 -10.56 6.63 -7.05
N LYS A 17 -9.45 7.36 -6.90
CA LYS A 17 -8.12 6.75 -6.72
C LYS A 17 -8.17 5.94 -5.42
N PRO A 18 -8.40 4.60 -5.47
CA PRO A 18 -8.87 3.88 -4.29
C PRO A 18 -7.70 3.43 -3.42
N TYR A 19 -6.49 3.45 -3.98
CA TYR A 19 -5.24 3.11 -3.31
C TYR A 19 -4.59 4.35 -2.74
N VAL A 20 -4.45 4.38 -1.41
CA VAL A 20 -3.82 5.47 -0.67
C VAL A 20 -2.55 4.94 -0.01
N LEU A 21 -1.41 5.53 -0.35
CA LEU A 21 -0.16 5.28 0.35
C LEU A 21 -0.16 6.04 1.68
N LYS A 22 0.00 5.31 2.78
CA LYS A 22 0.24 5.88 4.10
C LYS A 22 1.60 5.40 4.60
N MET A 23 2.41 6.34 5.07
CA MET A 23 3.74 6.07 5.59
C MET A 23 3.79 6.42 7.07
N HIS A 24 4.41 5.56 7.88
CA HIS A 24 4.58 5.73 9.31
C HIS A 24 6.06 5.72 9.65
N PHE A 25 6.52 6.80 10.28
CA PHE A 25 7.89 6.95 10.77
C PHE A 25 7.91 6.72 12.28
N ALA A 26 8.59 5.67 12.71
CA ALA A 26 8.92 5.45 14.10
C ALA A 26 10.41 5.72 14.31
N ASN A 27 10.82 6.00 15.55
CA ASN A 27 12.23 6.27 15.87
C ASN A 27 13.19 5.17 15.39
N ASN A 28 12.71 3.94 15.26
CA ASN A 28 13.52 2.77 14.95
C ASN A 28 13.26 2.15 13.57
N TYR A 29 12.19 2.54 12.88
CA TYR A 29 11.80 1.92 11.62
C TYR A 29 10.84 2.82 10.82
N VAL A 30 10.77 2.53 9.52
CA VAL A 30 9.84 3.17 8.59
C VAL A 30 8.94 2.09 8.01
N SER A 31 7.64 2.36 7.95
CA SER A 31 6.65 1.48 7.34
C SER A 31 5.83 2.23 6.30
N ALA A 32 5.55 1.59 5.18
CA ALA A 32 4.78 2.12 4.07
C ALA A 32 3.69 1.09 3.72
N GLN A 33 2.44 1.55 3.65
CA GLN A 33 1.30 0.68 3.36
C GLN A 33 0.38 1.35 2.34
N VAL A 34 0.00 0.58 1.32
CA VAL A 34 -0.99 0.98 0.33
C VAL A 34 -2.33 0.38 0.75
N PHE A 35 -3.28 1.23 1.10
CA PHE A 35 -4.62 0.83 1.52
C PHE A 35 -5.62 0.98 0.39
N HIS A 36 -6.47 -0.01 0.19
CA HIS A 36 -7.67 0.12 -0.62
C HIS A 36 -8.78 0.72 0.26
N SER A 37 -9.00 2.03 0.12
CA SER A 37 -9.96 2.80 0.94
C SER A 37 -11.38 2.20 0.97
N PRO A 38 -11.95 1.67 -0.13
CA PRO A 38 -13.31 1.12 -0.12
C PRO A 38 -13.46 -0.21 0.65
N SER A 39 -12.43 -1.05 0.71
CA SER A 39 -12.51 -2.36 1.40
C SER A 39 -11.72 -2.40 2.70
N ALA A 40 -11.06 -1.31 3.09
CA ALA A 40 -10.14 -1.24 4.23
C ALA A 40 -9.06 -2.33 4.22
N THR A 41 -8.74 -2.89 3.05
CA THR A 41 -7.71 -3.93 2.91
C THR A 41 -6.37 -3.31 2.54
N VAL A 42 -5.29 -3.89 3.04
CA VAL A 42 -3.92 -3.55 2.62
C VAL A 42 -3.63 -4.24 1.29
N ALA A 43 -3.30 -3.47 0.26
CA ALA A 43 -2.95 -3.99 -1.05
C ALA A 43 -1.46 -4.30 -1.17
N SER A 44 -0.61 -3.51 -0.50
CA SER A 44 0.83 -3.74 -0.41
C SER A 44 1.37 -3.12 0.88
N SER A 45 2.41 -3.72 1.44
CA SER A 45 3.11 -3.23 2.63
C SER A 45 4.60 -3.45 2.46
N ALA A 46 5.39 -2.46 2.83
CA ALA A 46 6.84 -2.54 2.91
C ALA A 46 7.31 -1.90 4.23
N SER A 47 8.14 -2.60 5.00
CA SER A 47 8.70 -2.11 6.25
C SER A 47 10.19 -2.40 6.37
N SER A 48 10.94 -1.46 6.97
CA SER A 48 12.38 -1.68 7.27
C SER A 48 12.62 -2.74 8.34
N GLN A 49 11.56 -3.26 8.97
CA GLN A 49 11.61 -4.41 9.88
C GLN A 49 11.53 -5.76 9.17
N GLU A 50 11.16 -5.79 7.89
CA GLU A 50 11.04 -7.05 7.15
C GLU A 50 12.38 -7.76 7.03
N LYS A 51 12.38 -9.07 7.28
CA LYS A 51 13.61 -9.88 7.31
C LYS A 51 14.40 -9.79 5.99
N GLY A 52 13.71 -9.70 4.85
CA GLY A 52 14.34 -9.58 3.53
C GLY A 52 14.99 -8.21 3.28
N LEU A 53 14.42 -7.15 3.84
CA LEU A 53 14.92 -5.77 3.68
C LEU A 53 15.97 -5.41 4.73
N ARG A 54 15.83 -5.92 5.96
CA ARG A 54 16.71 -5.62 7.09
C ARG A 54 18.18 -5.97 6.84
N SER A 55 18.47 -7.05 6.12
CA SER A 55 19.85 -7.43 5.78
C SER A 55 20.51 -6.49 4.76
N THR A 56 19.70 -5.75 4.00
CA THR A 56 20.18 -4.85 2.95
C THR A 56 20.27 -3.39 3.42
N MET A 57 19.90 -3.10 4.67
CA MET A 57 19.75 -1.75 5.20
C MET A 57 20.63 -1.55 6.44
N GLU A 58 21.69 -0.76 6.30
CA GLU A 58 22.62 -0.45 7.41
C GLU A 58 21.95 0.37 8.52
N ASN A 59 21.05 1.29 8.16
CA ASN A 59 20.30 2.11 9.12
C ASN A 59 18.81 2.15 8.76
N ALA A 60 18.00 1.47 9.57
CA ALA A 60 16.55 1.31 9.36
C ALA A 60 15.71 2.60 9.53
N ARG A 61 16.35 3.70 9.93
CA ARG A 61 15.73 4.98 10.32
C ARG A 61 16.00 6.11 9.33
N ASP A 62 16.95 5.92 8.41
CA ASP A 62 17.43 6.99 7.54
C ASP A 62 16.37 7.36 6.49
N VAL A 63 16.20 8.64 6.17
CA VAL A 63 15.32 9.10 5.09
C VAL A 63 15.82 8.58 3.74
N GLN A 64 17.13 8.33 3.60
CA GLN A 64 17.73 7.72 2.41
C GLN A 64 17.26 6.27 2.16
N LEU A 65 16.57 5.66 3.13
CA LEU A 65 15.95 4.34 3.04
C LEU A 65 14.64 4.35 2.23
N LEU A 66 13.94 5.50 2.17
CA LEU A 66 12.62 5.60 1.54
C LEU A 66 12.59 5.13 0.07
N PRO A 67 13.59 5.48 -0.77
CA PRO A 67 13.65 4.96 -2.13
C PRO A 67 13.80 3.44 -2.20
N ARG A 68 14.41 2.80 -1.19
CA ARG A 68 14.55 1.34 -1.14
C ARG A 68 13.22 0.67 -0.77
N LEU A 69 12.48 1.24 0.19
CA LEU A 69 11.12 0.78 0.53
C LEU A 69 10.13 0.98 -0.62
N ALA A 70 10.28 2.05 -1.41
CA ALA A 70 9.39 2.32 -2.53
C ALA A 70 9.68 1.48 -3.79
N ARG A 71 10.87 0.85 -3.86
CA ARG A 71 11.31 0.00 -4.99
C ARG A 71 11.06 -1.48 -4.76
N TYR A 72 10.80 -1.88 -3.52
CA TYR A 72 10.53 -3.26 -3.11
C TYR A 72 9.04 -3.57 -3.28
#